data_AF-Q6YRM1-F1
#
_entry.id   AF-Q6YRM1-F1
#
_cell.length_a   1.000
_cell.length_b   1.000
_cell.length_c   1.000
_cell.angle_alpha   90.00
_cell.angle_beta   90.00
_cell.angle_gamma   90.00
#
_symmetry.space_group_name_H-M   'P 1'
#
loop_
_entity.id
_entity.type
_entity.pdbx_description
1 polymer ?
#
loop_
_entity_poly.entity_id
_entity_poly.type
_entity_poly.pdbx_seq_one_letter_code
_entity_poly.pdbx_strand_id
1 'polypeptide(L)'
;MAQNKTISVALLLSTLVVVVAAVAATGPPDLLQGWCADACREEQQKDPIYNKHCPDFCVISTKQIFRAYKGATDPPVERFNALCDEGCSKEFKEDPAISKKCVDTCIVMSKEAKEYFAKGGTIGAPAGA
;
A
#
# COMPACT_ATOMS: atom_id res chain seq x y z
N MET A 1 -44.15 -10.15 29.50
CA MET A 1 -42.86 -10.75 29.93
C MET A 1 -41.77 -10.15 29.06
N ALA A 2 -40.91 -9.31 29.64
CA ALA A 2 -39.88 -8.57 28.92
C ALA A 2 -38.50 -8.98 29.45
N GLN A 3 -37.89 -9.96 28.83
CA GLN A 3 -36.51 -10.42 29.05
C GLN A 3 -36.11 -11.12 27.74
N ASN A 4 -34.98 -10.88 27.07
CA ASN A 4 -33.74 -10.26 27.48
C ASN A 4 -32.99 -9.88 26.18
N LYS A 5 -32.72 -8.58 25.95
CA LYS A 5 -32.08 -8.04 24.73
C LYS A 5 -30.55 -8.22 24.74
N THR A 6 -30.03 -9.30 25.30
CA THR A 6 -28.59 -9.55 25.44
C THR A 6 -27.99 -10.35 24.28
N ILE A 7 -28.82 -10.96 23.45
CA ILE A 7 -28.36 -11.83 22.34
C ILE A 7 -27.65 -11.01 21.23
N SER A 8 -27.93 -9.70 21.11
CA SER A 8 -27.39 -8.89 20.03
C SER A 8 -25.91 -8.52 20.19
N VAL A 9 -25.39 -8.38 21.42
CA VAL A 9 -24.01 -7.90 21.62
C VAL A 9 -22.98 -9.01 21.37
N ALA A 10 -23.27 -10.24 21.80
CA ALA A 10 -22.35 -11.37 21.62
C ALA A 10 -22.20 -11.76 20.13
N LEU A 11 -23.29 -11.73 19.36
CA LEU A 11 -23.21 -11.95 17.91
C LEU A 11 -22.40 -10.85 17.22
N LEU A 12 -22.61 -9.58 17.56
CA LEU A 12 -21.85 -8.46 16.98
C LEU A 12 -20.35 -8.52 17.29
N LEU A 13 -19.98 -8.89 18.52
CA LEU A 13 -18.57 -9.07 18.90
C LEU A 13 -17.93 -10.23 18.12
N SER A 14 -18.67 -11.33 17.92
CA SER A 14 -18.19 -12.48 17.14
C SER A 14 -17.90 -12.08 15.69
N THR A 15 -18.78 -11.30 15.06
CA THR A 15 -18.56 -10.79 13.70
C THR A 15 -17.33 -9.89 13.62
N LEU A 16 -17.09 -9.05 14.65
CA LEU A 16 -15.93 -8.17 14.68
C LEU A 16 -14.61 -8.95 14.79
N VAL A 17 -14.57 -9.99 15.64
CA VAL A 17 -13.39 -10.86 15.78
C VAL A 17 -13.09 -11.60 14.47
N VAL A 18 -14.12 -12.04 13.73
CA VAL A 18 -13.93 -12.66 12.41
C VAL A 18 -13.35 -11.65 11.40
N VAL A 19 -13.76 -10.38 11.44
CA VAL A 19 -13.19 -9.36 10.53
C VAL A 19 -11.73 -9.05 10.88
N VAL A 20 -11.38 -8.95 12.17
CA VAL A 20 -9.99 -8.70 12.60
C VAL A 20 -9.08 -9.89 12.33
N ALA A 21 -9.57 -11.11 12.56
CA ALA A 21 -8.85 -12.33 12.21
C ALA A 21 -8.74 -12.49 10.68
N ALA A 22 -9.75 -12.08 9.90
CA ALA A 22 -9.62 -12.06 8.45
C ALA A 22 -8.52 -11.07 8.02
N VAL A 23 -8.48 -9.85 8.56
CA VAL A 23 -7.44 -8.86 8.21
C VAL A 23 -6.03 -9.29 8.66
N ALA A 24 -5.90 -10.03 9.76
CA ALA A 24 -4.61 -10.53 10.23
C ALA A 24 -4.20 -11.88 9.62
N ALA A 25 -5.16 -12.73 9.22
CA ALA A 25 -4.93 -14.07 8.69
C ALA A 25 -4.95 -14.14 7.16
N THR A 26 -5.53 -13.15 6.46
CA THR A 26 -5.28 -12.95 5.03
C THR A 26 -3.97 -12.19 4.83
N GLY A 27 -2.85 -12.85 5.13
CA GLY A 27 -1.72 -12.73 4.21
C GLY A 27 -2.11 -13.32 2.84
N PRO A 28 -1.27 -13.24 1.78
CA PRO A 28 -0.08 -12.43 1.54
C PRO A 28 -0.38 -11.52 0.29
N PRO A 29 0.46 -11.29 -0.74
CA PRO A 29 0.46 -10.12 -1.66
C PRO A 29 -0.83 -9.63 -2.36
N ASP A 30 -1.93 -10.39 -2.33
CA ASP A 30 -3.16 -10.10 -3.10
C ASP A 30 -3.92 -8.85 -2.64
N LEU A 31 -3.89 -8.50 -1.35
CA LEU A 31 -4.57 -7.28 -0.88
C LEU A 31 -3.93 -6.01 -1.44
N LEU A 32 -2.60 -5.96 -1.44
CA LEU A 32 -1.87 -4.84 -2.01
C LEU A 32 -2.08 -4.78 -3.53
N GLN A 33 -2.06 -5.93 -4.20
CA GLN A 33 -2.35 -6.02 -5.63
C GLN A 33 -3.76 -5.52 -5.95
N GLY A 34 -4.77 -5.95 -5.18
CA GLY A 34 -6.15 -5.54 -5.34
C GLY A 34 -6.35 -4.05 -5.12
N TRP A 35 -5.84 -3.51 -4.01
CA TRP A 35 -5.89 -2.07 -3.72
C TRP A 35 -5.21 -1.24 -4.82
N CYS A 36 -4.04 -1.67 -5.29
CA CYS A 36 -3.35 -1.01 -6.40
C CYS A 36 -4.13 -1.11 -7.71
N ALA A 37 -4.76 -2.25 -8.01
CA ALA A 37 -5.58 -2.41 -9.20
C ALA A 37 -6.79 -1.47 -9.18
N ASP A 38 -7.44 -1.29 -8.02
CA ASP A 38 -8.56 -0.37 -7.87
C ASP A 38 -8.11 1.10 -7.98
N ALA A 39 -7.06 1.50 -7.27
CA ALA A 39 -6.50 2.86 -7.34
C ALA A 39 -6.11 3.24 -8.78
N CYS A 40 -5.50 2.32 -9.52
CA CYS A 40 -5.09 2.53 -10.90
C CYS A 40 -6.26 2.59 -11.90
N ARG A 41 -7.43 2.04 -11.58
CA ARG A 41 -8.62 2.17 -12.44
C ARG A 41 -9.22 3.57 -12.37
N GLU A 42 -9.09 4.23 -11.23
CA GLU A 42 -9.56 5.60 -11.02
C GLU A 42 -8.63 6.63 -11.69
N GLU A 43 -7.33 6.34 -11.77
CA GLU A 43 -6.34 7.17 -12.45
C GLU A 43 -6.24 6.89 -13.96
N GLN A 44 -7.10 7.52 -14.77
CA GLN A 44 -6.91 7.52 -16.23
C GLN A 44 -5.81 8.52 -16.63
N GLN A 45 -4.55 8.09 -16.63
CA GLN A 45 -3.45 8.90 -17.20
C GLN A 45 -3.37 8.75 -18.73
N LYS A 46 -2.70 9.70 -19.40
CA LYS A 46 -2.46 9.64 -20.86
C LYS A 46 -1.23 8.79 -21.23
N ASP A 47 -0.40 8.45 -20.26
CA ASP A 47 0.84 7.71 -20.48
C ASP A 47 0.53 6.21 -20.66
N PRO A 48 0.79 5.63 -21.84
CA PRO A 48 0.42 4.25 -22.12
C PRO A 48 1.25 3.23 -21.33
N ILE A 49 2.50 3.56 -20.99
CA ILE A 49 3.36 2.69 -20.16
C ILE A 49 2.78 2.65 -18.74
N TYR A 50 2.47 3.82 -18.18
CA TYR A 50 1.86 3.91 -16.85
C TYR A 50 0.54 3.15 -16.81
N ASN A 51 -0.40 3.43 -17.71
CA ASN A 51 -1.72 2.79 -17.66
C ASN A 51 -1.65 1.26 -17.70
N LYS A 52 -0.71 0.70 -18.46
CA LYS A 52 -0.55 -0.75 -18.58
C LYS A 52 0.08 -1.38 -17.32
N HIS A 53 0.98 -0.65 -16.67
CA HIS A 53 1.81 -1.16 -15.56
C HIS A 53 1.50 -0.52 -14.22
N CYS A 54 0.46 0.31 -14.12
CA CYS A 54 0.14 1.06 -12.91
C CYS A 54 0.00 0.15 -11.69
N PRO A 55 -0.73 -0.98 -11.74
CA PRO A 55 -0.83 -1.87 -10.57
C PRO A 55 0.53 -2.40 -10.12
N ASP A 56 1.41 -2.75 -11.06
CA ASP A 56 2.76 -3.23 -10.77
C ASP A 56 3.62 -2.11 -10.15
N PHE A 57 3.57 -0.90 -10.73
CA PHE A 57 4.30 0.26 -10.22
C PHE A 57 3.85 0.62 -8.81
N CYS A 58 2.54 0.61 -8.56
CA CYS A 58 1.97 0.85 -7.24
C CYS A 58 2.48 -0.18 -6.23
N VAL A 59 2.37 -1.48 -6.54
CA VAL A 59 2.80 -2.56 -5.64
C VAL A 59 4.29 -2.47 -5.31
N ILE A 60 5.14 -2.27 -6.33
CA ILE A 60 6.59 -2.16 -6.15
C ILE A 60 6.88 -0.95 -5.26
N SER A 61 6.36 0.21 -5.62
CA SER A 61 6.67 1.44 -4.92
C SER A 61 6.19 1.42 -3.47
N THR A 62 4.98 0.95 -3.22
CA THR A 62 4.46 0.79 -1.85
C THR A 62 5.37 -0.12 -1.03
N LYS A 63 5.78 -1.27 -1.58
CA LYS A 63 6.75 -2.17 -0.90
C LYS A 63 8.06 -1.46 -0.58
N GLN A 64 8.63 -0.72 -1.52
CA GLN A 64 9.92 -0.04 -1.33
C GLN A 64 9.83 1.13 -0.35
N ILE A 65 8.75 1.91 -0.40
CA ILE A 65 8.46 2.98 0.56
C ILE A 65 8.39 2.40 1.98
N PHE A 66 7.61 1.33 2.20
CA PHE A 66 7.57 0.67 3.50
C PHE A 66 8.93 0.12 3.95
N ARG A 67 9.73 -0.39 3.01
CA ARG A 67 11.10 -0.88 3.28
C ARG A 67 12.05 0.27 3.67
N ALA A 68 11.86 1.46 3.12
CA ALA A 68 12.60 2.66 3.52
C ALA A 68 12.26 3.08 4.96
N TYR A 69 10.97 3.10 5.30
CA TYR A 69 10.46 3.41 6.65
C TYR A 69 10.73 2.31 7.68
N LYS A 70 11.06 1.09 7.24
CA LYS A 70 11.40 0.00 8.18
C LYS A 70 12.65 0.37 8.99
N GLY A 71 12.42 0.66 10.28
CA GLY A 71 13.45 1.04 11.24
C GLY A 71 13.88 2.51 11.19
N ALA A 72 13.16 3.37 10.46
CA ALA A 72 13.46 4.80 10.36
C ALA A 72 12.16 5.62 10.32
N THR A 73 12.06 6.64 11.18
CA THR A 73 10.90 7.54 11.24
C THR A 73 10.89 8.58 10.12
N ASP A 74 12.06 9.04 9.68
CA ASP A 74 12.22 9.91 8.52
C ASP A 74 13.42 9.45 7.66
N PRO A 75 13.23 8.48 6.75
CA PRO A 75 14.29 8.01 5.88
C PRO A 75 14.80 9.13 4.96
N PRO A 76 16.11 9.18 4.67
CA PRO A 76 16.67 10.13 3.72
C PRO A 76 16.18 9.82 2.30
N VAL A 77 16.10 10.85 1.43
CA VAL A 77 15.60 10.72 0.05
C VAL A 77 16.43 9.72 -0.75
N GLU A 78 17.73 9.67 -0.49
CA GLU A 78 18.69 8.76 -1.12
C GLU A 78 18.34 7.30 -0.86
N ARG A 79 17.76 6.98 0.31
CA ARG A 79 17.31 5.63 0.64
C ARG A 79 16.08 5.22 -0.18
N PHE A 80 15.15 6.14 -0.41
CA PHE A 80 14.01 5.88 -1.30
C PHE A 80 14.49 5.67 -2.73
N ASN A 81 15.35 6.54 -3.23
CA ASN A 81 15.88 6.43 -4.59
C ASN A 81 16.56 5.08 -4.83
N ALA A 82 17.42 4.65 -3.90
CA ALA A 82 18.11 3.36 -4.00
C ALA A 82 17.14 2.16 -3.99
N LEU A 83 16.11 2.19 -3.13
CA LEU A 83 15.13 1.10 -3.05
C LEU A 83 14.17 1.08 -4.23
N CYS A 84 13.77 2.24 -4.74
CA CYS A 84 12.99 2.36 -5.98
C CYS A 84 13.77 1.79 -7.17
N ASP A 85 15.03 2.17 -7.31
CA ASP A 85 15.91 1.64 -8.37
C ASP A 85 16.10 0.12 -8.23
N GLU A 86 16.39 -0.40 -7.03
CA GLU A 86 16.50 -1.84 -6.76
C GLU A 86 15.22 -2.60 -7.15
N GLY A 87 14.06 -2.10 -6.73
CA GLY A 87 12.77 -2.74 -6.99
C GLY A 87 12.41 -2.76 -8.48
N CYS A 88 12.48 -1.61 -9.14
CA CYS A 88 12.07 -1.44 -10.53
C CYS A 88 13.07 -2.05 -11.52
N SER A 89 14.37 -1.98 -11.27
CA SER A 89 15.40 -2.61 -12.12
C SER A 89 15.37 -4.13 -12.04
N LYS A 90 14.97 -4.68 -10.89
CA LYS A 90 14.80 -6.12 -10.72
C LYS A 90 13.58 -6.65 -11.46
N GLU A 91 12.44 -5.97 -11.34
CA GLU A 91 11.19 -6.43 -11.96
C GLU A 91 11.18 -6.21 -13.48
N PHE A 92 11.65 -5.06 -13.95
CA PHE A 92 11.60 -4.67 -15.36
C PHE A 92 12.97 -4.70 -16.03
N LYS A 93 13.80 -5.69 -15.67
CA LYS A 93 15.18 -5.80 -16.14
C LYS A 93 15.31 -5.85 -17.67
N GLU A 94 14.31 -6.43 -18.34
CA GLU A 94 14.30 -6.62 -19.80
C GLU A 94 13.78 -5.39 -20.57
N ASP A 95 13.14 -4.44 -19.89
CA ASP A 95 12.59 -3.23 -20.51
C ASP A 95 13.04 -1.96 -19.75
N PRO A 96 14.16 -1.35 -20.18
CA PRO A 96 14.71 -0.15 -19.54
C PRO A 96 13.74 1.04 -19.54
N ALA A 97 12.81 1.12 -20.51
CA ALA A 97 11.84 2.22 -20.56
C ALA A 97 10.79 2.06 -19.47
N ILE A 98 10.26 0.84 -19.28
CA ILE A 98 9.34 0.51 -18.18
C ILE A 98 10.05 0.66 -16.84
N SER A 99 11.27 0.14 -16.73
CA SER A 99 12.08 0.24 -15.50
C SER A 99 12.29 1.69 -15.07
N LYS A 100 12.73 2.55 -16.01
CA LYS A 100 12.88 3.99 -15.74
C LYS A 100 11.57 4.64 -15.31
N LYS A 101 10.46 4.34 -16.00
CA LYS A 101 9.15 4.88 -15.65
C LYS A 101 8.71 4.46 -14.25
N CYS A 102 8.93 3.19 -13.88
CA CYS A 102 8.69 2.68 -12.55
C CYS A 102 9.49 3.45 -11.49
N VAL A 103 10.79 3.69 -11.73
CA VAL A 103 11.64 4.46 -10.80
C VAL A 103 11.12 5.88 -10.63
N ASP A 104 10.82 6.57 -11.74
CA ASP A 104 10.31 7.95 -11.72
C ASP A 104 8.99 8.03 -10.91
N THR A 105 8.06 7.10 -11.15
CA THR A 105 6.80 6.99 -10.41
C THR A 105 7.02 6.69 -8.92
N CYS A 106 7.92 5.76 -8.60
CA CYS A 106 8.24 5.39 -7.21
C CYS A 106 8.84 6.56 -6.43
N ILE A 107 9.69 7.38 -7.06
CA ILE A 107 10.28 8.57 -6.44
C ILE A 107 9.21 9.62 -6.15
N VAL A 108 8.27 9.85 -7.07
CA VAL A 108 7.14 10.78 -6.85
C VAL A 108 6.31 10.32 -5.66
N MET A 109 5.88 9.05 -5.65
CA MET A 109 5.07 8.53 -4.54
C MET A 109 5.83 8.48 -3.21
N SER A 110 7.16 8.30 -3.24
CA SER A 110 7.98 8.38 -2.03
C SER A 110 7.99 9.79 -1.43
N LYS A 111 7.98 10.84 -2.26
CA LYS A 111 7.86 12.22 -1.79
C LYS A 111 6.50 12.48 -1.16
N GLU A 112 5.43 12.02 -1.80
CA GLU A 112 4.06 12.13 -1.28
C GLU A 112 3.90 11.38 0.05
N ALA A 113 4.43 10.17 0.13
CA ALA A 113 4.47 9.41 1.38
C ALA A 113 5.23 10.17 2.48
N LYS A 114 6.39 10.75 2.15
CA LYS A 114 7.15 11.55 3.11
C LYS A 114 6.39 12.77 3.60
N GLU A 115 5.70 13.49 2.72
CA GLU A 115 4.83 14.59 3.11
C GLU A 115 3.66 14.15 3.99
N TYR A 116 3.06 12.99 3.69
CA TYR A 116 1.99 12.40 4.50
C TYR A 116 2.48 12.09 5.93
N PHE A 117 3.62 11.40 6.08
CA PHE A 117 4.18 11.10 7.39
C PHE A 117 4.68 12.34 8.14
N ALA A 118 5.24 13.32 7.43
CA ALA A 118 5.68 14.59 8.04
C ALA A 118 4.50 15.38 8.65
N LYS A 119 3.29 15.23 8.10
CA LYS A 119 2.06 15.85 8.64
C LYS A 119 1.41 15.03 9.76
N GLY A 120 2.09 14.01 10.30
CA GLY A 120 1.55 13.14 11.33
C GLY A 120 0.61 12.06 10.80
N GLY A 121 0.61 11.82 9.48
CA GLY A 121 -0.05 10.66 8.90
C GLY A 121 0.48 9.38 9.54
N THR A 122 -0.40 8.43 9.83
CA THR A 122 -0.02 7.13 10.39
C THR A 122 -0.55 6.03 9.48
N ILE A 123 0.25 4.99 9.25
CA ILE A 123 -0.27 3.73 8.71
C ILE A 123 -0.88 2.97 9.88
N GLY A 124 -2.00 3.48 10.40
CA GLY A 124 -2.70 2.88 11.53
C GLY A 124 -3.81 1.96 11.03
N ALA A 125 -3.83 0.71 11.53
CA ALA A 125 -5.04 -0.11 11.52
C ALA A 125 -6.22 0.76 12.01
N PRO A 126 -7.43 0.61 11.43
CA PRO A 126 -8.51 1.57 11.62
C PRO A 126 -8.72 1.85 13.11
N ALA A 127 -8.70 3.14 13.45
CA ALA A 127 -9.00 3.63 14.79
C ALA A 127 -10.43 3.20 15.15
N GLY A 128 -10.55 2.10 15.89
CA GLY A 128 -11.83 1.49 16.19
C GLY A 128 -11.69 0.24 17.05
N ALA A 129 -11.29 0.45 18.31
CA ALA A 129 -11.63 -0.41 19.45
C ALA A 129 -11.72 0.50 20.69
#